data_AF-A0A026WFX3-F1
#
_entry.id   AF-A0A026WFX3-F1
#
_cell.length_a   1.000
_cell.length_b   1.000
_cell.length_c   1.000
_cell.angle_alpha   90.00
_cell.angle_beta   90.00
_cell.angle_gamma   90.00
#
_symmetry.space_group_name_H-M   'P 1'
#
loop_
_entity.id
_entity.type
_entity.pdbx_description
1 polymer ?
#
loop_
_entity_poly.entity_id
_entity_poly.type
_entity_poly.pdbx_seq_one_letter_code
_entity_poly.pdbx_strand_id
1 'polypeptide(L)' 'MVARLFYRYVCRRCSIFTFSIVTSAMFFERAYDEVCEYIFETVNNGRLWKHIKHRYESSTTETRYVHKDTKFSIDNREAR' A
#
# COMPACT_ATOMS: atom_id res chain seq x y z
N MET A 1 3.39 -13.13 33.55
CA MET A 1 4.39 -12.04 33.61
C MET A 1 4.15 -10.94 32.58
N VAL A 2 3.84 -11.27 31.32
CA VAL A 2 3.73 -10.32 30.19
C VAL A 2 2.72 -9.18 30.42
N ALA A 3 1.50 -9.47 30.89
CA ALA A 3 0.48 -8.45 31.12
C ALA A 3 0.90 -7.38 32.15
N ARG A 4 1.65 -7.79 33.20
CA ARG A 4 2.18 -6.86 34.22
C ARG A 4 3.29 -5.97 33.67
N LEU A 5 4.03 -6.46 32.68
CA LEU A 5 5.06 -5.71 31.97
C LEU A 5 4.40 -4.66 31.05
N PHE A 6 3.45 -5.10 30.22
CA PHE A 6 2.72 -4.25 29.29
C PHE A 6 2.00 -3.10 30.00
N TYR A 7 1.32 -3.40 31.12
CA TYR A 7 0.67 -2.37 31.92
C TYR A 7 1.65 -1.33 32.46
N ARG A 8 2.84 -1.75 32.94
CA ARG A 8 3.84 -0.82 33.49
C ARG A 8 4.47 0.07 32.43
N TYR A 9 4.71 -0.44 31.23
CA TYR A 9 5.41 0.29 30.18
C TYR A 9 4.48 1.09 29.26
N VAL A 10 3.33 0.54 28.88
CA VAL A 10 2.44 1.14 27.88
C VAL A 10 1.23 1.79 28.53
N CYS A 11 0.52 1.09 29.43
CA CYS A 11 -0.77 1.57 29.94
C CYS A 11 -0.68 2.44 31.21
N ARG A 12 0.47 2.54 31.88
CA ARG A 12 0.61 3.28 33.15
C ARG A 12 0.72 4.79 32.97
N ARG A 13 1.28 5.28 31.86
CA ARG A 13 1.43 6.71 31.58
C ARG A 13 0.59 7.07 30.36
N CYS A 14 -0.38 7.99 30.53
CA CYS A 14 -1.29 8.39 29.46
C CYS A 14 -0.57 8.92 28.21
N SER A 15 0.59 9.57 28.36
CA SER A 15 1.37 10.07 27.22
C SER A 15 1.97 8.96 26.34
N ILE A 16 2.54 7.91 26.95
CA ILE A 16 3.07 6.75 26.21
C ILE A 16 1.93 5.92 25.63
N PHE A 17 0.81 5.82 26.34
CA PHE A 17 -0.39 5.15 25.85
C PHE A 17 -0.87 5.79 24.54
N THR A 18 -1.11 7.10 24.52
CA THR A 18 -1.55 7.80 23.30
C THR A 18 -0.50 7.71 22.19
N PHE A 19 0.79 7.88 22.52
CA PHE A 19 1.87 7.73 21.55
C PHE A 19 1.88 6.33 20.91
N SER A 20 1.73 5.28 21.73
CA SER A 20 1.68 3.90 21.24
C SER A 20 0.51 3.63 20.32
N ILE A 21 -0.67 4.22 20.60
CA ILE A 21 -1.86 4.09 19.75
C ILE A 21 -1.62 4.76 18.40
N VAL A 22 -1.10 6.00 18.40
CA VAL A 22 -0.83 6.75 17.16
C VAL A 22 0.20 6.02 16.30
N THR A 23 1.32 5.59 16.90
CA THR A 23 2.31 4.82 16.17
C THR A 23 1.72 3.51 15.66
N SER A 24 1.01 2.76 16.49
CA SER A 24 0.38 1.51 16.09
C SER A 24 -0.62 1.71 14.95
N ALA A 25 -1.41 2.79 14.96
CA ALA A 25 -2.38 3.08 13.91
C ALA A 25 -1.70 3.27 12.55
N MET A 26 -0.62 4.07 12.50
CA MET A 26 0.13 4.31 11.26
C MET A 26 0.72 3.03 10.66
N PHE A 27 1.26 2.15 11.50
CA PHE A 27 1.77 0.85 11.04
C PHE A 27 0.64 -0.13 10.69
N PHE A 28 -0.46 -0.07 11.43
CA PHE A 28 -1.63 -0.91 11.21
C PHE A 28 -2.29 -0.61 9.87
N GLU A 29 -2.45 0.66 9.48
CA GLU A 29 -3.01 1.04 8.17
C GLU A 29 -2.27 0.34 7.02
N ARG A 30 -0.94 0.46 6.96
CA ARG A 30 -0.11 -0.14 5.90
C ARG A 30 -0.22 -1.66 5.88
N ALA A 31 -0.11 -2.30 7.04
CA ALA A 31 -0.19 -3.74 7.13
C ALA A 31 -1.60 -4.27 6.82
N TYR A 32 -2.63 -3.57 7.28
CA TYR A 32 -4.01 -3.96 7.10
C TYR A 32 -4.45 -3.83 5.64
N ASP A 33 -4.05 -2.76 4.95
CA ASP A 33 -4.32 -2.59 3.53
C ASP A 33 -3.74 -3.75 2.70
N GLU A 34 -2.48 -4.12 2.93
CA GLU A 34 -1.85 -5.24 2.21
C GLU A 34 -2.50 -6.60 2.53
N VAL A 35 -2.82 -6.84 3.80
CA VAL A 35 -3.48 -8.08 4.24
C VAL A 35 -4.89 -8.20 3.65
N CYS A 36 -5.66 -7.11 3.67
CA CYS A 36 -7.00 -7.10 3.10
C CYS A 36 -6.97 -7.33 1.59
N GLU A 37 -6.05 -6.69 0.88
CA GLU A 37 -5.89 -6.93 -0.55
C GLU A 37 -5.51 -8.39 -0.83
N TYR A 38 -4.55 -8.94 -0.08
CA TYR A 38 -4.13 -10.34 -0.23
C TYR A 38 -5.27 -11.32 0.00
N ILE A 39 -6.05 -11.12 1.08
CA ILE A 39 -7.22 -11.96 1.37
C ILE A 39 -8.26 -11.82 0.27
N PHE A 40 -8.52 -10.59 -0.18
CA PHE A 40 -9.50 -10.31 -1.22
C PHE A 40 -9.13 -10.94 -2.57
N GLU A 41 -7.87 -10.79 -2.99
CA GLU A 41 -7.34 -11.43 -4.20
C GLU A 41 -7.40 -12.95 -4.10
N THR A 42 -7.05 -13.51 -2.93
CA THR A 42 -7.10 -14.96 -2.68
C THR A 42 -8.52 -15.52 -2.77
N VAL A 43 -9.50 -14.81 -2.21
CA VAL A 43 -10.91 -15.22 -2.27
C VAL A 43 -11.47 -15.08 -3.68
N ASN A 44 -11.03 -14.08 -4.45
CA ASN A 44 -11.54 -13.77 -5.78
C ASN A 44 -10.56 -14.15 -6.90
N ASN A 45 -9.75 -15.18 -6.65
CA ASN A 45 -8.79 -15.72 -7.60
C ASN A 45 -9.47 -16.03 -8.94
N GLY A 46 -8.86 -15.54 -10.03
CA GLY A 46 -9.36 -15.72 -11.40
C GLY A 46 -10.57 -14.85 -11.82
N ARG A 47 -11.21 -14.11 -10.90
CA ARG A 47 -12.33 -13.19 -11.22
C ARG A 47 -11.93 -11.72 -11.30
N LEU A 48 -10.81 -11.36 -10.66
CA LEU A 48 -10.31 -9.98 -10.69
C LEU A 48 -9.77 -9.60 -12.07
N TRP A 49 -10.04 -8.36 -12.48
CA TRP A 49 -9.44 -7.75 -13.66
C TRP A 49 -7.92 -7.86 -13.62
N LYS A 50 -7.27 -7.65 -12.47
CA LYS A 50 -5.81 -7.81 -12.29
C LYS A 50 -5.27 -9.14 -12.83
N HIS A 51 -6.02 -10.23 -12.63
CA HIS A 51 -5.64 -11.56 -13.10
C HIS A 51 -5.88 -11.75 -14.60
N ILE A 52 -6.82 -11.03 -15.21
CA ILE A 52 -7.23 -11.20 -16.61
C ILE A 52 -6.54 -10.16 -17.53
N LYS A 53 -6.10 -9.04 -16.95
CA LYS A 53 -5.57 -7.86 -17.65
C LYS A 53 -4.41 -8.21 -18.59
N HIS A 54 -3.55 -9.15 -18.21
CA HIS A 54 -2.43 -9.62 -19.02
C HIS A 54 -2.85 -10.10 -20.44
N ARG A 55 -4.09 -10.54 -20.62
CA ARG A 55 -4.62 -10.99 -21.92
C ARG A 55 -5.01 -9.85 -22.86
N TYR A 56 -5.24 -8.66 -22.33
CA TYR A 56 -5.73 -7.49 -23.07
C TYR A 56 -4.68 -6.38 -23.19
N GLU A 57 -3.58 -6.51 -22.46
CA GLU A 57 -2.60 -5.44 -22.31
C GLU A 57 -1.40 -5.55 -23.26
N SER A 58 -1.26 -6.69 -23.96
CA SER A 58 -0.20 -7.05 -24.92
C SER A 58 -0.16 -6.23 -26.22
N SER A 59 -1.05 -5.25 -26.40
CA SER A 59 -1.03 -4.36 -27.58
C SER A 59 -1.14 -2.86 -27.27
N THR A 60 -1.52 -2.48 -26.04
CA THR A 60 -1.88 -1.08 -25.70
C THR A 60 -0.95 -0.45 -24.65
N THR A 61 -0.19 -1.24 -23.90
CA THR A 61 0.56 -0.72 -22.75
C THR A 61 2.01 -0.40 -23.06
N GLU A 62 2.64 -1.11 -24.00
CA GLU A 62 3.93 -0.67 -24.56
C GLU A 62 3.82 0.74 -25.16
N THR A 63 2.72 1.06 -25.84
CA THR A 63 2.51 2.39 -26.42
C THR A 63 2.20 3.46 -25.36
N ARG A 64 1.48 3.12 -24.27
CA ARG A 64 1.07 4.10 -23.25
C ARG A 64 2.19 4.49 -22.28
N TYR A 65 3.09 3.56 -21.95
CA TYR A 65 4.25 3.82 -21.09
C TYR A 65 5.30 4.62 -21.87
N VAL A 66 5.65 4.16 -23.09
CA VAL A 66 6.53 4.90 -24.00
C VAL A 66 5.97 6.31 -24.28
N HIS A 67 4.66 6.49 -24.46
CA HIS A 67 4.08 7.82 -24.68
C HIS A 67 4.12 8.73 -23.45
N LYS A 68 3.86 8.23 -22.23
CA LYS A 68 3.98 9.04 -21.00
C LYS A 68 5.42 9.44 -20.74
N ASP A 69 6.36 8.52 -20.89
CA ASP A 69 7.79 8.77 -20.69
C ASP A 69 8.34 9.73 -21.76
N THR A 70 7.86 9.62 -23.00
CA THR A 70 8.18 10.56 -24.10
C THR A 70 7.58 11.94 -23.83
N LYS A 71 6.31 12.04 -23.42
CA LYS A 71 5.67 13.33 -23.08
C LYS A 71 6.38 14.03 -21.91
N PHE A 72 6.76 13.30 -20.86
CA PHE A 72 7.47 13.85 -19.72
C PHE A 72 8.89 14.32 -20.08
N SER A 73 9.60 13.56 -20.91
CA SER A 73 10.94 13.95 -21.36
C SER A 73 10.92 15.13 -22.33
N ILE A 74 9.90 15.27 -23.19
CA ILE A 74 9.70 16.43 -24.06
C ILE A 74 9.34 17.67 -23.23
N ASP A 75 8.37 17.56 -22.30
CA ASP A 75 7.95 18.66 -21.42
C ASP A 75 9.13 19.20 -20.59
N ASN A 76 9.94 18.32 -20.02
CA ASN A 76 11.15 18.69 -19.29
C ASN A 76 12.29 19.26 -20.17
N ARG A 77 12.24 19.04 -21.50
CA ARG A 77 13.19 19.60 -22.47
C ARG A 77 12.74 20.97 -22.97
N GLU A 78 11.44 21.23 -23.03
CA GLU A 78 10.83 22.52 -23.34
C GLU A 78 10.85 23.48 -22.14
N ALA A 79 10.92 22.94 -20.92
CA ALA A 79 11.05 23.71 -19.68
C ALA A 79 12.49 24.17 -19.34
N ARG A 80 13.48 23.88 -20.20
CA ARG A 80 14.87 24.34 -20.11
C ARG A 80 15.18 25.40 -21.16
#